data_AF-A0AAJ5CGS0-F1
#
_entry.id   AF-A0AAJ5CGS0-F1
#
_cell.length_a   1.000
_cell.length_b   1.000
_cell.length_c   1.000
_cell.angle_alpha   90.00
_cell.angle_beta   90.00
_cell.angle_gamma   90.00
#
_symmetry.space_group_name_H-M   'P 1'
#
loop_
_entity.id
_entity.type
_entity.pdbx_description
1 polymer ?
#
loop_
_entity_poly.entity_id
_entity_poly.type
_entity_poly.pdbx_seq_one_letter_code
_entity_poly.pdbx_strand_id
1 'polypeptide(L)'
;MTDASTCPVVFADGVKCSRRIARRGWCHPCATWQDRHGGLDPNGRRSVPKRARAEVLAAALAIPPNAEGCRINDGRFAADADGYPTVKIQRRMTRVTRLVLEDKLGRPLGVDMFACHRCDNPACVNSGCLWEGDAAANLHDSMAKGRKPTRAVASRSKPNLKIEDADVPVIRTLAAGGTPQKVIAAQFGVSQPRISRIVNRKRRAWVE
;
A
#
# COMPACT_ATOMS: atom_id res chain seq x y z
N MET A 1 20.51 -11.06 39.10
CA MET A 1 19.82 -10.12 38.20
C MET A 1 20.83 -9.08 37.76
N THR A 2 21.39 -9.21 36.56
CA THR A 2 22.43 -8.29 36.08
C THR A 2 21.82 -6.93 35.76
N ASP A 3 22.29 -5.90 36.48
CA ASP A 3 21.96 -4.51 36.20
C ASP A 3 22.51 -4.16 34.80
N ALA A 4 21.63 -4.10 33.80
CA ALA A 4 22.07 -3.89 32.43
C ALA A 4 22.39 -2.40 32.26
N SER A 5 23.68 -2.07 32.35
CA SER A 5 24.20 -0.71 32.25
C SER A 5 23.67 0.01 30.99
N THR A 6 23.37 1.30 31.15
CA THR A 6 22.92 2.19 30.08
C THR A 6 24.08 2.54 29.13
N CYS A 7 23.79 2.75 27.85
CA CYS A 7 24.78 3.09 26.83
C CYS A 7 25.54 4.38 27.18
N PRO A 8 26.88 4.40 27.13
CA PRO A 8 27.67 5.56 27.57
C PRO A 8 27.67 6.75 26.60
N VAL A 9 26.96 6.66 25.48
CA VAL A 9 27.03 7.66 24.40
C VAL A 9 26.32 8.95 24.80
N VAL A 10 27.00 10.08 24.61
CA VAL A 10 26.47 11.44 24.70
C VAL A 10 26.36 12.02 23.29
N PHE A 11 25.17 12.48 22.89
CA PHE A 11 24.95 13.07 21.58
C PHE A 11 25.48 14.51 21.49
N ALA A 12 25.53 15.06 20.27
CA ALA A 12 25.99 16.45 20.00
C ALA A 12 25.22 17.52 20.79
N ASP A 13 23.96 17.23 21.15
CA ASP A 13 23.06 18.08 21.93
C ASP A 13 23.24 17.90 23.46
N GLY A 14 24.23 17.12 23.89
CA GLY A 14 24.51 16.82 25.31
C GLY A 14 23.60 15.73 25.91
N VAL A 15 22.63 15.19 25.16
CA VAL A 15 21.71 14.18 25.67
C VAL A 15 22.38 12.81 25.78
N LYS A 16 22.26 12.16 26.95
CA LYS A 16 22.75 10.79 27.17
C LYS A 16 21.84 9.75 26.50
N CYS A 17 22.42 8.75 25.86
CA CYS A 17 21.69 7.65 25.24
C CYS A 17 21.01 6.77 26.30
N SER A 18 19.68 6.78 26.36
CA SER A 18 18.90 6.01 27.34
C SER A 18 18.74 4.51 27.04
N ARG A 19 19.41 3.98 26.00
CA ARG A 19 19.27 2.58 25.59
C ARG A 19 20.24 1.69 26.37
N ARG A 20 19.85 0.46 26.67
CA ARG A 20 20.71 -0.53 27.33
C ARG A 20 21.89 -0.92 26.43
N ILE A 21 23.04 -1.20 27.05
CA ILE A 21 24.18 -1.80 26.35
C ILE A 21 23.76 -3.15 25.76
N ALA A 22 24.24 -3.44 24.56
CA ALA A 22 23.94 -4.67 23.84
C ALA A 22 25.22 -5.37 23.35
N ARG A 23 26.17 -4.65 22.75
CA ARG A 23 27.44 -5.22 22.25
C ARG A 23 28.54 -4.17 22.20
N ARG A 24 29.80 -4.59 22.37
CA ARG A 24 30.99 -3.72 22.28
C ARG A 24 30.88 -2.46 23.17
N GLY A 25 30.34 -2.63 24.37
CA GLY A 25 30.12 -1.55 25.33
C GLY A 25 28.96 -0.60 25.01
N TRP A 26 28.26 -0.74 23.88
CA TRP A 26 27.21 0.21 23.44
C TRP A 26 25.86 -0.48 23.16
N CYS A 27 24.78 0.31 23.06
CA CYS A 27 23.49 -0.20 22.58
C CYS A 27 23.57 -0.63 21.11
N HIS A 28 22.65 -1.52 20.68
CA HIS A 28 22.67 -2.05 19.30
C HIS A 28 22.70 -0.93 18.24
N PRO A 29 21.91 0.15 18.32
CA PRO A 29 21.99 1.25 17.36
C PRO A 29 23.33 2.00 17.36
N CYS A 30 23.96 2.19 18.52
CA CYS A 30 25.27 2.83 18.58
C CYS A 30 26.35 1.95 17.95
N ALA A 31 26.33 0.65 18.27
CA ALA A 31 27.28 -0.31 17.69
C ALA A 31 27.07 -0.49 16.18
N THR A 32 25.84 -0.40 15.66
CA THR A 32 25.57 -0.41 14.21
C THR A 32 26.05 0.87 13.53
N TRP A 33 25.94 2.02 14.19
CA TRP A 33 26.48 3.26 13.66
C TRP A 33 28.01 3.20 13.54
N GLN A 34 28.69 2.61 14.54
CA GLN A 34 30.14 2.36 14.52
C GLN A 34 30.56 1.61 13.25
N ASP A 35 29.87 0.51 12.96
CA ASP A 35 30.16 -0.37 11.82
C ASP A 35 30.10 0.39 10.49
N ARG A 36 29.13 1.31 10.38
CA ARG A 36 28.92 2.09 9.16
C ARG A 36 29.92 3.23 8.99
N HIS A 37 30.60 3.63 10.06
CA HIS A 37 31.53 4.75 10.07
C HIS A 37 32.95 4.29 10.42
N GLY A 38 33.33 3.08 9.99
CA GLY A 38 34.71 2.61 10.05
C GLY A 38 35.30 2.52 11.46
N GLY A 39 34.49 2.29 12.49
CA GLY A 39 35.00 2.12 13.86
C GLY A 39 34.91 3.37 14.76
N LEU A 40 34.50 4.53 14.21
CA LEU A 40 34.47 5.80 14.95
C LEU A 40 33.65 5.76 16.25
N ASP A 41 34.07 6.56 17.24
CA ASP A 41 33.31 6.79 18.48
C ASP A 41 32.02 7.57 18.16
N PRO A 42 30.83 7.11 18.61
CA PRO A 42 29.53 7.71 18.41
C PRO A 42 29.25 8.87 19.35
N ASN A 43 30.11 9.16 20.33
CA ASN A 43 30.02 10.37 21.14
C ASN A 43 30.09 11.61 20.25
N GLY A 44 29.31 12.63 20.61
CA GLY A 44 29.23 13.88 19.85
C GLY A 44 28.50 13.76 18.51
N ARG A 45 27.98 12.58 18.12
CA ARG A 45 27.12 12.48 16.93
C ARG A 45 25.75 13.09 17.22
N ARG A 46 25.09 13.63 16.19
CA ARG A 46 23.68 14.04 16.32
C ARG A 46 22.81 12.84 16.69
N SER A 47 21.97 13.00 17.70
CA SER A 47 20.88 12.07 17.93
C SER A 47 20.02 12.06 16.67
N VAL A 48 19.70 10.87 16.12
CA VAL A 48 18.67 10.81 15.06
C VAL A 48 17.35 10.90 15.80
N PRO A 49 16.57 12.00 15.66
CA PRO A 49 15.27 12.05 16.28
C PRO A 49 14.46 10.91 15.69
N LYS A 50 13.87 10.07 16.54
CA LYS A 50 12.68 9.37 16.07
C LYS A 50 11.70 10.50 15.81
N ARG A 51 11.17 10.65 14.58
CA ARG A 51 10.03 11.57 14.38
C ARG A 51 9.01 11.20 15.45
N ALA A 52 8.82 12.09 16.41
CA ALA A 52 7.90 11.84 17.49
C ALA A 52 6.51 11.83 16.88
N ARG A 53 5.60 11.00 17.41
CA ARG A 53 4.22 10.95 16.93
C ARG A 53 3.60 12.36 16.88
N ALA A 54 3.86 13.16 17.92
CA ALA A 54 3.43 14.55 18.02
C ALA A 54 3.96 15.45 16.89
N GLU A 55 5.22 15.31 16.48
CA GLU A 55 5.81 16.11 15.38
C GLU A 55 5.14 15.80 14.05
N VAL A 56 4.82 14.53 13.80
CA VAL A 56 4.10 14.11 12.58
C VAL A 56 2.70 14.70 12.56
N LEU A 57 1.99 14.66 13.70
CA LEU A 57 0.65 15.23 13.84
C LEU A 57 0.67 16.74 13.64
N ALA A 58 1.60 17.45 14.28
CA ALA A 58 1.79 18.89 14.08
C ALA A 58 2.06 19.23 12.61
N ALA A 59 2.92 18.49 11.93
CA ALA A 59 3.19 18.68 10.50
C ALA A 59 1.96 18.42 9.61
N ALA A 60 1.12 17.45 9.96
CA ALA A 60 -0.13 17.17 9.25
C ALA A 60 -1.17 18.30 9.47
N LEU A 61 -1.28 18.81 10.69
CA LEU A 61 -2.17 19.92 11.04
C LEU A 61 -1.72 21.27 10.46
N ALA A 62 -0.43 21.41 10.15
CA ALA A 62 0.13 22.61 9.51
C ALA A 62 -0.17 22.73 8.01
N ILE A 63 -0.59 21.65 7.35
CA ILE A 63 -1.01 21.69 5.94
C ILE A 63 -2.31 22.49 5.85
N PRO A 64 -2.39 23.63 5.12
CA PRO A 64 -3.60 24.44 5.06
C PRO A 64 -4.76 23.67 4.42
N PRO A 65 -6.01 23.87 4.89
CA PRO A 65 -7.18 23.30 4.24
C PRO A 65 -7.45 24.00 2.89
N ASN A 66 -7.90 23.25 1.90
CA ASN A 66 -8.47 23.81 0.67
C ASN A 66 -9.91 24.30 0.90
N ALA A 67 -10.58 24.78 -0.14
CA ALA A 67 -11.96 25.27 -0.08
C ALA A 67 -12.98 24.21 0.41
N GLU A 68 -12.67 22.92 0.25
CA GLU A 68 -13.49 21.79 0.69
C GLU A 68 -13.13 21.32 2.12
N GLY A 69 -12.23 22.03 2.81
CA GLY A 69 -11.73 21.67 4.13
C GLY A 69 -10.71 20.53 4.15
N CYS A 70 -10.26 20.03 3.00
CA CYS A 70 -9.25 18.95 2.92
C CYS A 70 -7.83 19.50 3.12
N ARG A 71 -7.02 18.80 3.91
CA ARG A 71 -5.58 19.08 4.08
C ARG A 71 -4.79 18.13 3.19
N ILE A 72 -4.46 18.57 1.98
CA ILE A 72 -3.79 17.73 0.97
C ILE A 72 -2.29 17.74 1.21
N ASN A 73 -1.69 16.55 1.34
CA ASN A 73 -0.25 16.42 1.46
C ASN A 73 0.48 17.12 0.31
N ASP A 74 1.25 18.16 0.63
CA ASP A 74 1.95 19.05 -0.28
C ASP A 74 3.44 18.72 -0.44
N GLY A 75 3.80 17.45 -0.18
CA GLY A 75 5.18 16.95 -0.24
C GLY A 75 5.89 16.86 1.12
N ARG A 76 5.24 17.29 2.22
CA ARG A 76 5.78 17.12 3.59
C ARG A 76 5.97 15.65 4.00
N PHE A 77 5.19 14.76 3.39
CA PHE A 77 5.27 13.32 3.59
C PHE A 77 5.45 12.60 2.25
N ALA A 78 6.27 11.55 2.24
CA ALA A 78 6.37 10.65 1.09
C ALA A 78 5.04 9.89 0.92
N ALA A 79 4.61 9.63 -0.32
CA ALA A 79 3.42 8.82 -0.59
C ALA A 79 3.79 7.35 -0.86
N ASP A 80 2.89 6.42 -0.52
CA ASP A 80 2.95 5.05 -1.03
C ASP A 80 2.45 4.98 -2.48
N ALA A 81 2.48 3.78 -3.08
CA ALA A 81 2.06 3.57 -4.47
C ALA A 81 0.57 3.90 -4.72
N ASP A 82 -0.25 3.90 -3.67
CA ASP A 82 -1.68 4.22 -3.73
C ASP A 82 -1.95 5.71 -3.40
N GLY A 83 -0.90 6.52 -3.21
CA GLY A 83 -1.00 7.96 -2.96
C GLY A 83 -1.20 8.34 -1.49
N TYR A 84 -1.14 7.39 -0.54
CA TYR A 84 -1.30 7.72 0.88
C TYR A 84 -0.01 8.27 1.48
N PRO A 85 -0.07 9.38 2.22
CA PRO A 85 1.08 9.92 2.95
C PRO A 85 1.60 8.93 4.00
N THR A 86 2.91 8.72 4.04
CA THR A 86 3.60 7.78 4.93
C THR A 86 4.79 8.42 5.65
N VAL A 87 5.13 7.84 6.78
CA VAL A 87 6.28 8.25 7.60
C VAL A 87 6.89 7.03 8.29
N LYS A 88 8.20 7.07 8.54
CA LYS A 88 8.90 6.04 9.30
C LYS A 88 8.96 6.41 10.79
N ILE A 89 8.20 5.72 11.62
CA ILE A 89 8.21 5.88 13.09
C ILE A 89 8.70 4.57 13.73
N GLN A 90 9.67 4.66 14.64
CA GLN A 90 10.20 3.48 15.36
C GLN A 90 10.58 2.29 14.44
N ARG A 91 11.16 2.59 13.27
CA ARG A 91 11.56 1.63 12.21
C ARG A 91 10.41 1.00 11.42
N ARG A 92 9.15 1.33 11.71
CA ARG A 92 7.99 0.90 10.92
C ARG A 92 7.54 2.03 9.99
N MET A 93 7.18 1.68 8.77
CA MET A 93 6.45 2.59 7.89
C MET A 93 5.00 2.62 8.34
N THR A 94 4.44 3.83 8.47
CA THR A 94 3.08 4.02 8.94
C THR A 94 2.42 5.11 8.10
N ARG A 95 1.17 4.89 7.71
CA ARG A 95 0.35 5.90 7.03
C ARG A 95 0.04 7.04 8.00
N VAL A 96 0.25 8.27 7.57
CA VAL A 96 -0.02 9.48 8.36
C VAL A 96 -1.51 9.56 8.71
N THR A 97 -2.38 9.14 7.79
CA THR A 97 -3.84 9.09 8.00
C THR A 97 -4.23 8.21 9.20
N ARG A 98 -3.55 7.07 9.42
CA ARG A 98 -3.77 6.25 10.62
C ARG A 98 -3.40 7.01 11.89
N LEU A 99 -2.23 7.65 11.89
CA LEU A 99 -1.76 8.42 13.06
C LEU A 99 -2.72 9.55 13.42
N VAL A 100 -3.18 10.30 12.41
CA VAL A 100 -4.13 11.40 12.56
C VAL A 100 -5.48 10.91 13.10
N LEU A 101 -6.00 9.79 12.60
CA LEU A 101 -7.28 9.27 13.08
C LEU A 101 -7.18 8.73 14.51
N GLU A 102 -6.12 8.00 14.84
CA GLU A 102 -5.86 7.53 16.20
C GLU A 102 -5.75 8.70 17.20
N ASP A 103 -5.14 9.81 16.78
CA ASP A 103 -5.04 11.05 17.59
C ASP A 103 -6.43 11.66 17.83
N LYS A 104 -7.24 11.79 16.77
CA LYS A 104 -8.65 12.22 16.86
C LYS A 104 -9.49 11.34 17.79
N LEU A 105 -9.23 10.02 17.80
CA LEU A 105 -9.95 9.07 18.65
C LEU A 105 -9.40 9.00 20.08
N GLY A 106 -8.21 9.56 20.35
CA GLY A 106 -7.51 9.41 21.62
C GLY A 106 -7.06 7.97 21.92
N ARG A 107 -7.10 7.06 20.92
CA ARG A 107 -6.72 5.65 21.09
C ARG A 107 -6.17 5.05 19.79
N PRO A 108 -5.39 3.96 19.86
CA PRO A 108 -5.02 3.20 18.68
C PRO A 108 -6.25 2.67 17.92
N LEU A 109 -6.13 2.55 16.60
CA LEU A 109 -7.10 1.84 15.78
C LEU A 109 -7.00 0.34 16.09
N GLY A 110 -8.13 -0.36 15.99
CA GLY A 110 -8.13 -1.83 16.03
C GLY A 110 -7.18 -2.44 14.98
N VAL A 111 -6.82 -3.70 15.19
CA VAL A 111 -5.91 -4.45 14.30
C VAL A 111 -6.48 -4.51 12.88
N ASP A 112 -7.79 -4.72 12.75
CA ASP A 112 -8.50 -4.85 11.47
C ASP A 112 -9.26 -3.58 11.06
N MET A 113 -8.95 -2.45 11.70
CA MET A 113 -9.58 -1.16 11.41
C MET A 113 -8.67 -0.29 10.54
N PHE A 114 -9.31 0.43 9.63
CA PHE A 114 -8.70 1.32 8.65
C PHE A 114 -9.11 2.78 8.88
N ALA A 115 -8.23 3.70 8.50
CA ALA A 115 -8.55 5.12 8.40
C ALA A 115 -9.14 5.38 7.02
N CYS A 116 -10.47 5.41 6.93
CA CYS A 116 -11.22 5.57 5.70
C CYS A 116 -11.51 7.06 5.44
N HIS A 117 -11.49 7.46 4.17
CA HIS A 117 -11.77 8.84 3.76
C HIS A 117 -13.26 9.05 3.47
N ARG A 118 -13.79 10.20 3.89
CA ARG A 118 -15.08 10.73 3.42
C ARG A 118 -14.91 11.50 2.11
N CYS A 119 -13.81 12.25 1.99
CA CYS A 119 -13.49 13.08 0.82
C CYS A 119 -12.80 12.31 -0.31
N ASP A 120 -12.46 11.04 -0.06
CA ASP A 120 -12.00 10.13 -1.10
C ASP A 120 -10.69 10.50 -1.81
N ASN A 121 -9.91 11.36 -1.18
CA ASN A 121 -8.61 11.77 -1.64
C ASN A 121 -7.53 11.10 -0.77
N PRO A 122 -6.77 10.10 -1.29
CA PRO A 122 -5.73 9.41 -0.52
C PRO A 122 -4.68 10.33 0.10
N ALA A 123 -4.40 11.47 -0.54
CA ALA A 123 -3.42 12.45 -0.07
C ALA A 123 -3.94 13.34 1.08
N CYS A 124 -5.24 13.30 1.39
CA CYS A 124 -5.83 14.11 2.45
C CYS A 124 -5.47 13.55 3.84
N VAL A 125 -4.96 14.41 4.72
CA VAL A 125 -4.63 14.09 6.12
C VAL A 125 -5.50 14.86 7.12
N ASN A 126 -6.60 15.47 6.68
CA ASN A 126 -7.53 16.12 7.61
C ASN A 126 -8.24 15.06 8.47
N SER A 127 -8.13 15.17 9.79
CA SER A 127 -8.82 14.30 10.75
C SER A 127 -10.34 14.35 10.59
N GLY A 128 -10.91 15.48 10.17
CA GLY A 128 -12.35 15.64 9.88
C GLY A 128 -12.81 14.77 8.70
N CYS A 129 -11.92 14.52 7.73
CA CYS A 129 -12.20 13.69 6.57
C CYS A 129 -12.03 12.18 6.86
N LEU A 130 -11.53 11.80 8.04
CA LEU A 130 -11.23 10.42 8.38
C LEU A 130 -12.24 9.82 9.37
N TRP A 131 -12.54 8.53 9.18
CA TRP A 131 -13.36 7.72 10.07
C TRP A 131 -12.77 6.30 10.20
N GLU A 132 -13.08 5.64 11.31
CA GLU A 132 -12.63 4.27 11.59
C GLU A 132 -13.61 3.28 10.94
N GLY A 133 -13.13 2.52 9.94
CA GLY A 133 -13.94 1.53 9.23
C GLY A 133 -13.24 0.19 9.19
N ASP A 134 -14.02 -0.90 9.24
CA ASP A 134 -13.51 -2.23 8.98
C ASP A 134 -13.44 -2.49 7.46
N ALA A 135 -12.94 -3.66 7.06
CA ALA A 135 -12.83 -4.03 5.66
C ALA A 135 -14.19 -4.07 4.93
N ALA A 136 -15.27 -4.48 5.62
CA ALA A 136 -16.60 -4.61 5.03
C ALA A 136 -17.24 -3.23 4.81
N ALA A 137 -17.12 -2.33 5.80
CA ALA A 137 -17.57 -0.95 5.73
C ALA A 137 -16.80 -0.17 4.66
N ASN A 138 -15.48 -0.34 4.57
CA ASN A 138 -14.67 0.28 3.52
C ASN A 138 -15.03 -0.25 2.12
N LEU A 139 -15.35 -1.55 2.00
CA LEU A 139 -15.81 -2.13 0.74
C LEU A 139 -17.18 -1.56 0.34
N HIS A 140 -18.13 -1.49 1.28
CA HIS A 140 -19.46 -0.96 1.04
C HIS A 140 -19.41 0.51 0.63
N ASP A 141 -18.63 1.32 1.33
CA ASP A 141 -18.38 2.74 0.99
C ASP A 141 -17.79 2.88 -0.42
N SER A 142 -16.77 2.07 -0.74
CA SER A 142 -16.17 2.05 -2.08
C SER A 142 -17.13 1.60 -3.19
N MET A 143 -18.11 0.74 -2.88
CA MET A 143 -19.16 0.33 -3.82
C MET A 143 -20.22 1.42 -3.99
N ALA A 144 -20.70 2.02 -2.88
CA ALA A 144 -21.65 3.13 -2.90
C ALA A 144 -21.12 4.33 -3.70
N LYS A 145 -19.81 4.57 -3.61
CA LYS A 145 -19.10 5.63 -4.35
C LYS A 145 -18.71 5.23 -5.79
N GLY A 146 -19.07 4.02 -6.24
CA GLY A 146 -18.79 3.55 -7.60
C GLY A 146 -17.31 3.34 -7.92
N ARG A 147 -16.42 3.27 -6.92
CA ARG A 147 -14.97 3.08 -7.14
C ARG A 147 -14.57 1.64 -7.39
N LYS A 148 -15.35 0.68 -6.89
CA LYS A 148 -15.19 -0.71 -7.28
C LYS A 148 -15.91 -0.88 -8.62
N PRO A 149 -15.23 -1.41 -9.66
CA PRO A 149 -15.94 -1.84 -10.85
C PRO A 149 -16.98 -2.87 -10.42
N THR A 150 -18.26 -2.53 -10.58
CA THR A 150 -19.34 -3.49 -10.37
C THR A 150 -19.13 -4.62 -11.38
N ARG A 151 -19.55 -5.84 -11.02
CA ARG A 151 -19.46 -7.01 -11.91
C ARG A 151 -20.09 -6.74 -13.30
N ALA A 152 -21.00 -5.77 -13.40
CA ALA A 152 -21.60 -5.29 -14.65
C ALA A 152 -20.61 -4.56 -15.57
N VAL A 153 -19.61 -3.85 -15.04
CA VAL A 153 -18.54 -3.22 -15.83
C VAL A 153 -17.43 -4.24 -16.16
N ALA A 154 -17.24 -5.25 -15.31
CA ALA A 154 -16.30 -6.35 -15.58
C ALA A 154 -16.84 -7.40 -16.60
N SER A 155 -18.12 -7.33 -17.00
CA SER A 155 -18.73 -8.30 -17.92
C SER A 155 -18.88 -7.83 -19.36
N ARG A 156 -18.68 -6.56 -19.69
CA ARG A 156 -18.80 -6.07 -21.08
C ARG A 156 -17.48 -5.78 -21.79
N SER A 157 -16.36 -5.85 -21.09
CA SER A 157 -15.05 -5.72 -21.73
C SER A 157 -14.04 -6.52 -20.93
N LYS A 158 -14.03 -7.85 -21.12
CA LYS A 158 -12.83 -8.62 -20.82
C LYS A 158 -11.80 -8.20 -21.88
N PRO A 159 -10.73 -7.45 -21.53
CA PRO A 159 -9.73 -7.01 -22.52
C PRO A 159 -9.00 -8.20 -23.20
N ASN A 160 -9.20 -9.41 -22.67
CA ASN A 160 -8.59 -10.65 -23.11
C ASN A 160 -9.49 -11.55 -23.99
N LEU A 161 -10.75 -11.17 -24.26
CA LEU A 161 -11.65 -12.01 -25.05
C LEU A 161 -11.72 -11.57 -26.53
N LYS A 162 -10.60 -11.71 -27.26
CA LYS A 162 -10.56 -11.62 -28.74
C LYS A 162 -11.51 -12.57 -29.51
N ILE A 163 -12.27 -13.41 -28.81
CA ILE A 163 -13.19 -14.40 -29.40
C ILE A 163 -14.51 -14.22 -28.66
N GLU A 164 -15.56 -13.88 -29.41
CA GLU A 164 -16.93 -13.74 -28.93
C GLU A 164 -17.70 -15.06 -29.07
N ASP A 165 -18.87 -15.14 -28.45
CA ASP A 165 -19.71 -16.34 -28.47
C ASP A 165 -20.15 -16.70 -29.90
N ALA A 166 -20.38 -15.69 -30.73
CA ALA A 166 -20.74 -15.83 -32.14
C ALA A 166 -19.62 -16.43 -33.02
N ASP A 167 -18.35 -16.32 -32.59
CA ASP A 167 -17.21 -16.87 -33.33
C ASP A 167 -17.06 -18.39 -33.14
N VAL A 168 -17.62 -18.93 -32.05
CA VAL A 168 -17.43 -20.34 -31.67
C VAL A 168 -17.98 -21.32 -32.71
N PRO A 169 -19.21 -21.16 -33.24
CA PRO A 169 -19.70 -21.99 -34.34
C PRO A 169 -18.82 -21.90 -35.58
N VAL A 170 -18.37 -20.70 -35.94
CA VAL A 170 -17.51 -20.47 -37.13
C VAL A 170 -16.18 -21.20 -36.99
N ILE A 171 -15.51 -21.08 -35.84
CA ILE A 171 -14.25 -21.77 -35.53
C ILE A 171 -14.42 -23.29 -35.60
N ARG A 172 -15.54 -23.82 -35.10
CA ARG A 172 -15.84 -25.26 -35.13
C ARG A 172 -16.08 -25.76 -36.55
N THR A 173 -16.85 -25.02 -37.35
CA THR A 173 -17.10 -25.37 -38.76
C THR A 173 -15.82 -25.35 -39.59
N LEU A 174 -14.97 -24.33 -39.43
CA LEU A 174 -13.68 -24.26 -40.13
C LEU A 174 -12.76 -25.43 -39.77
N ALA A 175 -12.69 -25.78 -38.48
CA ALA A 175 -11.89 -26.90 -38.01
C ALA A 175 -12.44 -28.25 -38.50
N ALA A 176 -13.77 -28.43 -38.52
CA ALA A 176 -14.42 -29.63 -39.04
C ALA A 176 -14.25 -29.77 -40.56
N GLY A 177 -14.19 -28.66 -41.29
CA GLY A 177 -13.86 -28.59 -42.71
C GLY A 177 -12.38 -28.83 -43.04
N GLY A 178 -11.56 -29.25 -42.06
CA GLY A 178 -10.16 -29.59 -42.26
C GLY A 178 -9.17 -28.43 -42.22
N THR A 179 -9.63 -27.21 -41.91
CA THR A 179 -8.72 -26.05 -41.81
C THR A 179 -7.77 -26.22 -40.63
N PRO A 180 -6.43 -26.10 -40.81
CA PRO A 180 -5.49 -26.25 -39.71
C PRO A 180 -5.73 -25.20 -38.62
N GLN A 181 -5.77 -25.62 -37.35
CA GLN A 181 -6.07 -24.73 -36.21
C GLN A 181 -5.11 -23.54 -36.08
N LYS A 182 -3.88 -23.62 -36.61
CA LYS A 182 -2.94 -22.49 -36.68
C LYS A 182 -3.42 -21.39 -37.64
N VAL A 183 -4.02 -21.77 -38.77
CA VAL A 183 -4.58 -20.85 -39.76
C VAL A 183 -5.80 -20.14 -39.17
N ILE A 184 -6.70 -20.91 -38.54
CA ILE A 184 -7.86 -20.35 -37.82
C ILE A 184 -7.37 -19.38 -36.72
N ALA A 185 -6.35 -19.75 -35.96
CA ALA A 185 -5.81 -18.89 -34.91
C ALA A 185 -5.28 -17.55 -35.45
N ALA A 186 -4.61 -17.57 -36.61
CA ALA A 186 -4.14 -16.36 -37.28
C ALA A 186 -5.30 -15.48 -37.75
N GLN A 187 -6.36 -16.06 -38.33
CA GLN A 187 -7.56 -15.33 -38.77
C GLN A 187 -8.23 -14.56 -37.63
N PHE A 188 -8.28 -15.15 -36.43
CA PHE A 188 -8.88 -14.53 -35.25
C PHE A 188 -7.87 -13.82 -34.33
N GLY A 189 -6.60 -13.69 -34.73
CA GLY A 189 -5.57 -12.98 -33.96
C GLY A 189 -5.29 -13.56 -32.58
N VAL A 190 -5.43 -14.88 -32.42
CA VAL A 190 -5.23 -15.62 -31.15
C VAL A 190 -4.19 -16.73 -31.28
N SER A 191 -3.84 -17.37 -30.16
CA SER A 191 -2.93 -18.51 -30.16
C SER A 191 -3.63 -19.82 -30.55
N GLN A 192 -2.94 -20.72 -31.25
CA GLN A 192 -3.49 -22.02 -31.64
C GLN A 192 -4.00 -22.87 -30.45
N PRO A 193 -3.36 -22.89 -29.26
CA PRO A 193 -3.91 -23.57 -28.10
C PRO A 193 -5.28 -23.03 -27.65
N ARG A 194 -5.59 -21.76 -27.94
CA ARG A 194 -6.91 -21.18 -27.67
C ARG A 194 -7.98 -21.77 -28.60
N ILE A 195 -7.68 -21.88 -29.89
CA ILE A 195 -8.54 -22.57 -30.86
C ILE A 195 -8.74 -24.04 -30.48
N SER A 196 -7.66 -24.74 -30.11
CA SER A 196 -7.73 -26.14 -29.67
C SER A 196 -8.68 -26.34 -28.48
N ARG A 197 -8.71 -25.42 -27.51
CA ARG A 197 -9.65 -25.48 -26.38
C ARG A 197 -11.11 -25.28 -26.79
N ILE A 198 -11.37 -24.44 -27.81
CA ILE A 198 -12.71 -24.18 -28.35
C ILE A 198 -13.21 -25.41 -29.14
N VAL A 199 -12.35 -25.97 -29.99
CA VAL A 199 -12.64 -27.17 -30.79
C VAL A 199 -12.88 -28.38 -29.89
N ASN A 200 -12.01 -28.61 -28.91
CA ASN A 200 -12.09 -29.76 -27.99
C ASN A 200 -13.08 -29.55 -26.83
N ARG A 201 -13.86 -28.46 -26.81
CA ARG A 201 -14.81 -28.10 -25.74
C ARG A 201 -14.21 -28.16 -24.31
N LYS A 202 -12.91 -27.90 -24.15
CA LYS A 202 -12.19 -28.06 -22.87
C LYS A 202 -12.38 -26.90 -21.88
N ARG A 203 -13.26 -25.94 -22.16
CA ARG A 203 -13.52 -24.78 -21.29
C ARG A 203 -15.00 -24.70 -20.97
N ARG A 204 -15.35 -24.73 -19.68
CA ARG A 204 -16.73 -24.75 -19.15
C ARG A 204 -17.69 -23.70 -19.76
N ALA A 205 -17.18 -22.55 -20.19
CA ALA A 205 -17.99 -21.49 -20.80
C ALA A 205 -18.50 -21.80 -22.23
N TRP A 206 -18.01 -22.86 -22.88
CA TRP A 206 -18.29 -23.18 -24.29
C TRP A 206 -18.76 -24.64 -24.48
N VAL A 207 -19.17 -25.29 -23.39
CA VAL A 207 -19.69 -26.65 -23.40
C VAL A 207 -21.20 -26.56 -23.51
N GLU A 208 -21.68 -26.63 -24.75
CA GLU A 208 -23.03 -27.08 -25.12
C GLU A 208 -22.86 -28.34 -25.96
#